data_AF-A0A357R5G4-F1
#
_entry.id   AF-A0A357R5G4-F1
#
_cell.length_a   1.000
_cell.length_b   1.000
_cell.length_c   1.000
_cell.angle_alpha   90.00
_cell.angle_beta   90.00
_cell.angle_gamma   90.00
#
_symmetry.space_group_name_H-M   'P 1'
#
loop_
_entity.id
_entity.type
_entity.pdbx_description
1 polymer ?
#
loop_
_entity_poly.entity_id
_entity_poly.type
_entity_poly.pdbx_seq_one_letter_code
_entity_poly.pdbx_strand_id
1 'polypeptide(L)'
;MRQGRCWIAYDRLSLGRGFSYTAEAGENWAGMGGTVSRTRGKAWLRIKLPRPGEICLIHNGNPVIREKGQTRDLSVGAAGVYRVEARLKGIPWIYSNPIYIN
;
A
#
# COMPACT_ATOMS: atom_id res chain seq x y z
N MET A 1 5.00 -16.94 -23.90
CA MET A 1 5.65 -16.99 -22.56
C MET A 1 6.99 -16.29 -22.64
N ARG A 2 7.12 -15.07 -22.10
CA ARG A 2 8.44 -14.43 -21.89
C ARG A 2 8.69 -14.39 -20.38
N GLN A 3 9.38 -15.42 -19.90
CA GLN A 3 9.99 -15.46 -18.57
C GLN A 3 11.13 -14.45 -18.56
N GLY A 4 10.85 -13.26 -18.06
CA GLY A 4 11.83 -12.23 -17.77
C GLY A 4 11.54 -11.67 -16.38
N ARG A 5 11.62 -12.53 -15.36
CA ARG A 5 11.48 -12.12 -13.96
C ARG A 5 12.85 -12.11 -13.31
N CYS A 6 13.62 -11.05 -13.56
CA CYS A 6 14.65 -10.65 -12.63
C CYS A 6 14.12 -9.42 -11.89
N TRP A 7 13.63 -9.63 -10.67
CA TRP A 7 13.61 -8.60 -9.63
C TRP A 7 13.74 -9.31 -8.29
N ILE A 8 14.97 -9.37 -7.79
CA ILE A 8 15.22 -9.47 -6.35
C ILE A 8 15.19 -8.03 -5.86
N ALA A 9 14.13 -7.65 -5.17
CA ALA A 9 14.16 -6.51 -4.26
C ALA A 9 13.68 -7.03 -2.92
N TYR A 10 14.66 -7.33 -2.08
CA TYR A 10 14.48 -7.59 -0.67
C TYR A 10 14.02 -6.29 0.00
N ASP A 11 12.74 -5.92 -0.15
CA ASP A 11 12.17 -4.70 0.44
C ASP A 11 11.89 -4.85 1.96
N ARG A 12 12.47 -5.85 2.62
CA ARG A 12 12.31 -6.06 4.07
C ARG A 12 13.17 -5.14 4.94
N LEU A 13 14.05 -4.30 4.39
CA LEU A 13 15.06 -3.60 5.22
C LEU A 13 15.18 -2.06 5.10
N SER A 14 14.59 -1.34 4.15
CA SER A 14 15.06 0.06 3.96
C SER A 14 14.08 1.09 3.37
N LEU A 15 12.84 1.16 3.87
CA LEU A 15 12.10 2.44 3.95
C LEU A 15 11.93 2.90 5.41
N GLY A 16 13.04 2.79 6.15
CA GLY A 16 13.49 3.71 7.22
C GLY A 16 12.52 3.98 8.38
N ARG A 17 12.63 3.21 9.47
CA ARG A 17 12.01 3.44 10.80
C ARG A 17 10.70 4.25 10.78
N GLY A 18 9.59 3.61 10.45
CA GLY A 18 8.26 4.15 10.75
C GLY A 18 7.25 4.16 9.61
N PHE A 19 7.65 3.91 8.36
CA PHE A 19 6.69 3.64 7.29
C PHE A 19 6.31 2.15 7.25
N SER A 20 5.02 1.84 7.10
CA SER A 20 4.51 0.49 6.85
C SER A 20 3.29 0.58 5.95
N TYR A 21 3.22 -0.30 4.95
CA TYR A 21 2.05 -0.46 4.10
C TYR A 21 1.83 -1.94 3.82
N THR A 22 0.70 -2.46 4.29
CA THR A 22 0.38 -3.89 4.23
C THR A 22 -1.09 -4.12 3.88
N ALA A 23 -1.38 -5.33 3.43
CA ALA A 23 -2.73 -5.80 3.15
C ALA A 23 -3.00 -7.14 3.83
N GLU A 24 -4.22 -7.34 4.31
CA GLU A 24 -4.66 -8.53 5.02
C GLU A 24 -6.08 -8.93 4.60
N ALA A 25 -6.33 -10.21 4.38
CA ALA A 25 -7.65 -10.73 4.04
C ALA A 25 -7.83 -12.15 4.60
N GLY A 26 -8.38 -12.26 5.81
CA GLY A 26 -8.43 -13.53 6.53
C GLY A 26 -7.01 -13.95 6.92
N GLU A 27 -6.60 -15.16 6.53
CA GLU A 27 -5.25 -15.68 6.78
C GLU A 27 -4.21 -15.21 5.76
N ASN A 28 -4.64 -14.55 4.68
CA ASN A 28 -3.74 -14.02 3.65
C ASN A 28 -3.21 -12.66 4.05
N TRP A 29 -1.90 -12.45 3.86
CA TRP A 29 -1.25 -11.17 4.12
C TRP A 29 -0.20 -10.88 3.06
N ALA A 30 -0.06 -9.61 2.69
CA ALA A 30 0.96 -9.14 1.77
C ALA A 30 1.52 -7.78 2.21
N GLY A 31 2.83 -7.62 2.07
CA GLY A 31 3.47 -6.30 2.08
C GLY A 31 3.46 -5.67 0.69
N MET A 32 4.11 -4.52 0.59
CA MET A 32 4.39 -3.84 -0.68
C MET A 32 5.01 -4.76 -1.73
N GLY A 33 4.60 -4.59 -2.99
CA GLY A 33 4.96 -5.46 -4.13
C GLY A 33 4.27 -6.82 -4.13
N GLY A 34 3.58 -7.18 -3.04
CA GLY A 34 2.87 -8.44 -2.89
C GLY A 34 1.44 -8.41 -3.43
N THR A 35 0.83 -9.59 -3.45
CA THR A 35 -0.56 -9.79 -3.87
C THR A 35 -1.35 -10.42 -2.74
N VAL A 36 -2.59 -9.96 -2.52
CA VAL A 36 -3.53 -10.56 -1.58
C VAL A 36 -4.85 -10.86 -2.29
N SER A 37 -5.42 -12.03 -2.04
CA SER A 37 -6.77 -12.37 -2.51
C SER A 37 -7.78 -11.94 -1.47
N ARG A 38 -8.85 -11.27 -1.88
CA ARG A 38 -9.93 -10.83 -0.98
C ARG A 38 -10.60 -12.03 -0.32
N THR A 39 -10.91 -11.88 0.96
CA THR A 39 -11.68 -12.86 1.73
C THR A 39 -13.06 -12.26 2.01
N ARG A 40 -14.13 -13.00 1.69
CA ARG A 40 -15.53 -12.49 1.74
C ARG A 40 -15.70 -11.16 0.99
N GLY A 41 -15.02 -11.02 -0.14
CA GLY A 41 -15.11 -9.83 -1.01
C GLY A 41 -14.38 -8.58 -0.49
N LYS A 42 -13.57 -8.69 0.58
CA LYS A 42 -12.83 -7.56 1.15
C LYS A 42 -11.37 -7.89 1.46
N ALA A 43 -10.56 -6.85 1.51
CA ALA A 43 -9.22 -6.86 2.08
C ALA A 43 -9.03 -5.58 2.93
N TRP A 44 -8.16 -5.65 3.93
CA TRP A 44 -7.79 -4.54 4.79
C TRP A 44 -6.43 -4.01 4.39
N LEU A 45 -6.35 -2.73 4.07
CA LEU A 45 -5.09 -2.01 3.85
C LEU A 45 -4.73 -1.28 5.15
N ARG A 46 -3.50 -1.47 5.64
CA ARG A 46 -2.97 -0.76 6.81
C ARG A 46 -1.79 0.10 6.39
N ILE A 47 -1.85 1.38 6.76
CA ILE A 47 -0.88 2.40 6.38
C ILE A 47 -0.36 3.03 7.66
N LYS A 48 0.96 3.16 7.78
CA LYS A 48 1.63 3.91 8.84
C LYS A 48 2.72 4.76 8.22
N LEU A 49 2.71 6.05 8.51
CA LEU A 49 3.76 6.99 8.14
C LEU A 49 4.75 7.16 9.31
N PRO A 50 6.02 7.50 9.03
CA PRO A 50 6.99 7.81 10.08
C PRO A 50 6.59 8.99 10.98
N ARG A 51 5.77 9.92 10.49
CA ARG A 51 5.20 11.08 11.22
C ARG A 51 3.91 11.55 10.54
N PRO A 52 3.06 12.36 11.21
CA PRO A 52 1.84 12.88 10.59
C PRO A 52 2.11 13.60 9.28
N GLY A 53 1.31 13.28 8.26
CA GLY A 53 1.37 13.85 6.93
C GLY A 53 0.02 13.72 6.23
N GLU A 54 -0.04 14.06 4.95
CA GLU A 54 -1.20 13.77 4.11
C GLU A 54 -0.99 12.39 3.46
N ILE A 55 -1.89 11.45 3.72
CA ILE A 55 -1.95 10.12 3.13
C ILE A 55 -2.89 10.18 1.92
N CYS A 56 -2.45 9.67 0.77
CA CYS A 56 -3.27 9.50 -0.42
C CYS A 56 -3.24 8.03 -0.85
N LEU A 57 -4.39 7.36 -0.80
CA LEU A 57 -4.54 6.02 -1.36
C LEU A 57 -4.97 6.15 -2.81
N ILE A 58 -4.29 5.43 -3.69
CA ILE A 58 -4.53 5.43 -5.12
C ILE A 58 -4.91 4.03 -5.56
N HIS A 59 -5.99 3.92 -6.31
CA HIS A 59 -6.50 2.67 -6.88
C HIS A 59 -6.52 2.79 -8.41
N ASN A 60 -5.81 1.89 -9.10
CA ASN A 60 -5.68 1.88 -10.56
C ASN A 60 -5.32 3.25 -11.16
N GLY A 61 -4.43 3.98 -10.48
CA GLY A 61 -3.97 5.30 -10.91
C GLY A 61 -4.81 6.48 -10.42
N ASN A 62 -5.99 6.25 -9.87
CA ASN A 62 -6.89 7.31 -9.39
C ASN A 62 -6.85 7.46 -7.87
N PRO A 63 -6.77 8.68 -7.32
CA PRO A 63 -6.84 8.89 -5.87
C PRO A 63 -8.25 8.55 -5.38
N VAL A 64 -8.35 7.61 -4.45
CA VAL A 64 -9.63 7.20 -3.84
C VAL A 64 -9.79 7.72 -2.42
N ILE A 65 -8.68 8.04 -1.75
CA ILE A 65 -8.66 8.68 -0.43
C ILE A 65 -7.56 9.74 -0.41
N ARG A 66 -7.82 10.85 0.28
CA ARG A 66 -6.81 11.85 0.67
C ARG A 66 -7.16 12.39 2.05
N GLU A 67 -6.29 12.20 3.03
CA GLU A 67 -6.55 12.62 4.41
C GLU A 67 -5.25 12.95 5.16
N LYS A 68 -5.35 13.72 6.24
CA LYS A 68 -4.20 14.00 7.12
C LYS A 68 -4.17 12.99 8.27
N GLY A 69 -3.00 12.44 8.57
CA GLY A 69 -2.82 11.50 9.65
C GLY A 69 -1.44 10.86 9.66
N GLN A 70 -1.20 10.00 10.65
CA GLN A 70 0.01 9.17 10.70
C GLN A 70 -0.32 7.71 10.37
N THR A 71 -1.49 7.22 10.76
CA THR A 71 -1.93 5.85 10.50
C THR A 71 -3.29 5.85 9.83
N ARG A 72 -3.55 4.81 9.03
CA ARG A 72 -4.86 4.62 8.43
C ARG A 72 -5.10 3.15 8.07
N ASP A 73 -6.27 2.66 8.48
CA ASP A 73 -6.75 1.32 8.16
C ASP A 73 -8.03 1.44 7.31
N LEU A 74 -8.10 0.71 6.20
CA LEU A 74 -9.18 0.81 5.22
C LEU A 74 -9.62 -0.57 4.74
N SER A 75 -10.91 -0.86 4.78
CA SER A 75 -11.46 -2.03 4.09
C SER A 75 -11.75 -1.66 2.63
N VAL A 76 -11.17 -2.39 1.68
CA VAL A 76 -11.40 -2.22 0.25
C VAL A 76 -12.08 -3.45 -0.33
N GLY A 77 -13.07 -3.22 -1.20
CA GLY A 77 -13.83 -4.28 -1.86
C GLY A 77 -13.48 -4.47 -3.33
N ALA A 78 -12.86 -3.48 -3.97
CA ALA A 78 -12.50 -3.57 -5.38
C ALA A 78 -11.15 -4.28 -5.55
N ALA A 79 -11.05 -5.09 -6.60
CA ALA A 79 -9.77 -5.64 -7.04
C ALA A 79 -8.96 -4.56 -7.79
N GLY A 80 -7.65 -4.76 -7.89
CA GLY A 80 -6.76 -3.92 -8.67
C GLY A 80 -5.49 -3.54 -7.92
N VAL A 81 -4.85 -2.50 -8.43
CA VAL A 81 -3.54 -2.02 -7.96
C VAL A 81 -3.75 -0.89 -6.97
N TYR A 82 -3.28 -1.08 -5.74
CA TYR A 82 -3.35 -0.07 -4.69
C TYR A 82 -1.95 0.44 -4.34
N ARG A 83 -1.76 1.76 -4.31
CA ARG A 83 -0.51 2.36 -3.83
C ARG A 83 -0.79 3.51 -2.87
N VAL A 84 0.15 3.78 -1.98
CA VAL A 84 0.11 4.90 -1.06
C VAL A 84 1.11 5.96 -1.50
N GLU A 85 0.64 7.19 -1.56
CA GLU A 85 1.49 8.37 -1.65
C GLU A 85 1.33 9.17 -0.36
N ALA A 86 2.40 9.81 0.12
CA ALA A 86 2.31 10.70 1.26
C ALA A 86 2.97 12.05 0.96
N ARG A 87 2.42 13.11 1.55
CA ARG A 87 2.97 14.47 1.48
C ARG A 87 3.22 15.02 2.88
N LEU A 88 4.27 15.82 3.03
CA LEU A 88 4.56 16.57 4.24
C LEU A 88 4.51 18.07 3.89
N LYS A 89 3.61 18.81 4.54
CA LYS A 89 3.39 20.25 4.27
C LYS A 89 3.17 20.56 2.77
N GLY A 90 2.41 19.70 2.08
CA GLY A 90 2.11 19.85 0.65
C GLY A 90 3.20 19.32 -0.29
N ILE A 91 4.38 18.97 0.22
CA ILE A 91 5.51 18.48 -0.57
C ILE A 91 5.46 16.94 -0.61
N PRO A 92 5.56 16.31 -1.79
CA PRO A 92 5.69 14.86 -1.88
C PRO A 92 6.82 14.30 -1.03
N TRP A 93 6.53 13.22 -0.30
CA TRP A 93 7.45 12.65 0.68
C TRP A 93 7.63 11.14 0.52
N ILE A 94 6.55 10.37 0.33
CA ILE A 94 6.61 8.91 0.19
C ILE A 94 5.82 8.50 -1.04
N TYR A 95 6.38 7.58 -1.81
CA TYR A 95 5.71 6.83 -2.88
C TYR A 95 5.93 5.34 -2.60
N SER A 96 4.86 4.62 -2.30
CA SER A 96 4.94 3.19 -1.99
C SER A 96 4.97 2.36 -3.27
N ASN A 97 5.61 1.20 -3.20
CA ASN A 97 5.32 0.13 -4.15
C ASN A 97 3.86 -0.32 -4.00
N PRO A 98 3.21 -0.77 -5.08
CA PRO A 98 1.81 -1.15 -5.03
C PRO A 98 1.62 -2.47 -4.29
N ILE A 99 0.42 -2.67 -3.74
CA ILE A 99 -0.11 -3.98 -3.38
C ILE A 99 -1.21 -4.33 -4.38
N TYR A 100 -1.19 -5.56 -4.86
CA TYR A 100 -2.19 -6.09 -5.79
C TYR A 100 -3.28 -6.80 -5.02
N ILE A 101 -4.54 -6.46 -5.27
CA ILE A 101 -5.70 -7.09 -4.64
C ILE A 101 -6.52 -7.81 -5.70
N ASN A 102 -6.76 -9.11 -5.52
CA ASN A 102 -7.55 -9.95 -6.43
C ASN A 102 -8.92 -10.31 -5.82
#